data_AF-G1WH85-F1
#
_entry.id   AF-G1WH85-F1
#
_cell.length_a   1.000
_cell.length_b   1.000
_cell.length_c   1.000
_cell.angle_alpha   90.00
_cell.angle_beta   90.00
_cell.angle_gamma   90.00
#
_symmetry.space_group_name_H-M   'P 1'
#
loop_
_entity.id
_entity.type
_entity.pdbx_description
1 polymer ?
#
loop_
_entity_poly.entity_id
_entity_poly.type
_entity_poly.pdbx_seq_one_letter_code
_entity_poly.pdbx_strand_id
1 'polypeptide(L)'
;MAKAFAFIREANPTMNYFGQLGYAHTMQSPTKTQANTQVGDLDSCKPFATLLNEDSSLSEKICTIQYAYASGDQLADCTSDLNLSDFEPWYGQDTFFNLNSTGSPFMDEHCIVLDQASSTSSTTDYFQKLLLLSSVQETTPISS
;
A
#
# COMPACT_ATOMS: atom_id res chain seq x y z
N MET A 1 -12.91 1.54 10.33
CA MET A 1 -11.87 2.58 10.14
C MET A 1 -12.35 3.72 9.23
N ALA A 2 -12.78 3.45 7.98
CA ALA A 2 -13.28 4.45 7.03
C ALA A 2 -14.32 5.43 7.62
N LYS A 3 -15.37 4.92 8.27
CA LYS A 3 -16.42 5.76 8.90
C LYS A 3 -15.89 6.69 10.00
N ALA A 4 -14.96 6.20 10.83
CA ALA A 4 -14.36 7.02 11.88
C ALA A 4 -13.45 8.11 11.30
N PHE A 5 -12.70 7.77 10.24
CA PHE A 5 -11.90 8.75 9.51
C PHE A 5 -12.76 9.82 8.84
N ALA A 6 -13.87 9.42 8.19
CA ALA A 6 -14.81 10.36 7.59
C ALA A 6 -15.35 11.37 8.60
N PHE A 7 -15.77 10.91 9.80
CA PHE A 7 -16.23 11.79 10.88
C PHE A 7 -15.16 12.81 11.32
N ILE A 8 -13.91 12.37 11.53
CA ILE A 8 -12.82 13.26 11.93
C ILE A 8 -12.52 14.28 10.83
N ARG A 9 -12.51 13.85 9.57
CA ARG A 9 -12.27 14.70 8.40
C ARG A 9 -13.37 15.74 8.22
N GLU A 10 -14.63 15.37 8.39
CA GLU A 10 -15.76 16.31 8.33
C GLU A 10 -15.63 17.41 9.39
N ALA A 11 -15.19 17.06 10.59
CA ALA A 11 -14.91 18.02 11.64
C ALA A 11 -13.66 18.89 11.37
N ASN A 12 -12.74 18.42 10.52
CA ASN A 12 -11.44 19.05 10.27
C ASN A 12 -11.04 19.00 8.77
N PRO A 13 -11.75 19.73 7.89
CA PRO A 13 -11.65 19.55 6.43
C PRO A 13 -10.33 20.04 5.80
N THR A 14 -9.54 20.84 6.53
CA THR A 14 -8.27 21.40 6.05
C THR A 14 -7.04 20.70 6.61
N MET A 15 -7.22 19.68 7.45
CA MET A 15 -6.10 18.94 8.04
C MET A 15 -5.54 17.92 7.05
N ASN A 16 -4.21 17.74 7.12
CA ASN A 16 -3.52 16.63 6.49
C ASN A 16 -3.40 15.49 7.50
N TYR A 17 -3.61 14.26 7.04
CA TYR A 17 -3.56 13.06 7.88
C TYR A 17 -2.39 12.19 7.45
N PHE A 18 -1.70 11.63 8.44
CA PHE A 18 -0.68 10.62 8.25
C PHE A 18 -0.93 9.48 9.24
N GLY A 19 -0.81 8.24 8.78
CA GLY A 19 -1.04 7.07 9.60
C GLY A 19 -0.31 5.86 9.05
N GLN A 20 0.07 4.96 9.95
CA GLN A 20 0.62 3.66 9.62
C GLN A 20 -0.47 2.60 9.82
N LEU A 21 -0.65 1.76 8.81
CA LEU A 21 -1.61 0.67 8.80
C LEU A 21 -0.93 -0.56 8.19
N GLY A 22 -1.43 -1.77 8.50
CA GLY A 22 -0.97 -2.98 7.82
C GLY A 22 -1.23 -2.89 6.31
N TYR A 23 -0.32 -3.46 5.50
CA TYR A 23 -0.30 -3.26 4.04
C TYR A 23 -1.65 -3.59 3.37
N ALA A 24 -2.33 -4.65 3.83
CA ALA A 24 -3.64 -5.06 3.32
C ALA A 24 -4.71 -3.96 3.43
N HIS A 25 -4.58 -3.03 4.37
CA HIS A 25 -5.48 -1.88 4.51
C HIS A 25 -5.10 -0.68 3.65
N THR A 26 -3.84 -0.56 3.24
CA THR A 26 -3.32 0.58 2.46
C THR A 26 -3.33 0.34 0.96
N MET A 27 -3.68 -0.87 0.49
CA MET A 27 -3.89 -1.14 -0.92
C MET A 27 -5.09 -0.35 -1.44
N GLN A 28 -4.90 0.34 -2.56
CA GLN A 28 -5.93 1.17 -3.18
C GLN A 28 -6.85 0.39 -4.11
N SER A 29 -6.39 -0.75 -4.61
CA SER A 29 -7.16 -1.72 -5.39
C SER A 29 -7.18 -3.07 -4.68
N PRO A 30 -8.26 -3.87 -4.84
CA PRO A 30 -8.35 -5.18 -4.21
C PRO A 30 -7.37 -6.18 -4.84
N THR A 31 -6.74 -7.02 -4.01
CA THR A 31 -6.01 -8.22 -4.46
C THR A 31 -6.97 -9.39 -4.69
N LYS A 32 -6.55 -10.49 -5.35
CA LYS A 32 -7.40 -11.68 -5.53
C LYS A 32 -7.76 -12.30 -4.20
N THR A 33 -6.85 -12.35 -3.23
CA THR A 33 -7.13 -12.91 -1.90
C THR A 33 -8.23 -12.12 -1.21
N GLN A 34 -8.21 -10.78 -1.34
CA GLN A 34 -9.29 -9.92 -0.85
C GLN A 34 -10.57 -10.04 -1.67
N ALA A 35 -10.45 -10.28 -2.98
CA ALA A 35 -11.59 -10.47 -3.86
C ALA A 35 -12.26 -11.86 -3.70
N ASN A 36 -11.49 -12.87 -3.28
CA ASN A 36 -11.89 -14.28 -3.22
C ASN A 36 -12.13 -14.80 -1.79
N THR A 37 -11.94 -13.98 -0.74
CA THR A 37 -12.41 -14.36 0.60
C THR A 37 -13.92 -14.53 0.57
N GLN A 38 -14.34 -15.80 0.50
CA GLN A 38 -15.73 -16.30 0.51
C GLN A 38 -16.46 -16.06 1.85
N VAL A 39 -16.13 -14.99 2.57
CA VAL A 39 -16.85 -14.57 3.76
C VAL A 39 -17.69 -13.36 3.37
N GLY A 40 -18.84 -13.62 2.74
CA GLY A 40 -19.96 -12.69 2.58
C GLY A 40 -19.62 -11.26 2.17
N ASP A 41 -19.79 -10.99 0.88
CA ASP A 41 -19.87 -9.64 0.30
C ASP A 41 -18.52 -8.90 0.20
N LEU A 42 -18.05 -8.68 -1.04
CA LEU A 42 -16.85 -7.88 -1.36
C LEU A 42 -16.89 -6.48 -0.70
N ASP A 43 -18.09 -5.94 -0.46
CA ASP A 43 -18.29 -4.66 0.21
C ASP A 43 -17.94 -4.69 1.71
N SER A 44 -17.84 -5.85 2.35
CA SER A 44 -17.56 -5.96 3.79
C SER A 44 -16.07 -5.99 4.16
N CYS A 45 -15.19 -6.31 3.20
CA CYS A 45 -13.76 -6.54 3.42
C CYS A 45 -12.83 -5.64 2.58
N LYS A 46 -13.34 -4.56 1.97
CA LYS A 46 -12.50 -3.64 1.18
C LYS A 46 -11.38 -3.01 2.04
N PRO A 47 -10.16 -2.87 1.49
CA PRO A 47 -9.11 -2.09 2.12
C PRO A 47 -9.57 -0.68 2.47
N PHE A 48 -8.97 -0.12 3.53
CA PHE A 48 -9.28 1.23 3.96
C PHE A 48 -9.00 2.24 2.83
N ALA A 49 -7.87 2.13 2.14
CA ALA A 49 -7.53 3.05 1.05
C ALA A 49 -8.44 2.91 -0.18
N THR A 50 -8.90 1.69 -0.52
CA THR A 50 -9.94 1.48 -1.55
C THR A 50 -11.23 2.23 -1.20
N LEU A 51 -11.73 2.09 0.04
CA LEU A 51 -12.93 2.81 0.49
C LEU A 51 -12.75 4.34 0.45
N LEU A 52 -11.54 4.84 0.69
CA LEU A 52 -11.26 6.27 0.55
C LEU A 52 -11.26 6.72 -0.91
N ASN A 53 -10.74 5.91 -1.84
CA ASN A 53 -10.72 6.22 -3.27
C ASN A 53 -12.13 6.24 -3.89
N GLU A 54 -13.07 5.47 -3.34
CA GLU A 54 -14.48 5.50 -3.76
C GLU A 54 -15.19 6.81 -3.35
N ASP A 55 -14.65 7.55 -2.37
CA ASP A 55 -15.11 8.89 -2.03
C ASP A 55 -14.53 9.91 -3.03
N SER A 56 -15.37 10.38 -3.95
CA SER A 56 -14.99 11.36 -4.99
C SER A 56 -14.43 12.67 -4.42
N SER A 57 -14.75 13.03 -3.18
CA SER A 57 -14.18 14.21 -2.53
C SER A 57 -12.70 14.04 -2.14
N LEU A 58 -12.20 12.80 -2.14
CA LEU A 58 -10.82 12.41 -1.86
C LEU A 58 -10.03 11.99 -3.11
N SER A 59 -10.65 12.02 -4.29
CA SER A 59 -9.97 11.72 -5.56
C SER A 59 -8.65 12.50 -5.66
N GLU A 60 -7.56 11.80 -5.98
CA GLU A 60 -6.19 12.34 -6.11
C GLU A 60 -5.57 12.94 -4.83
N LYS A 61 -6.25 12.86 -3.68
CA LYS A 61 -5.74 13.37 -2.39
C LYS A 61 -5.13 12.28 -1.52
N ILE A 62 -5.26 11.02 -1.93
CA ILE A 62 -4.77 9.86 -1.19
C ILE A 62 -3.40 9.47 -1.76
N CYS A 63 -2.42 9.34 -0.87
CA CYS A 63 -1.11 8.82 -1.21
C CYS A 63 -0.82 7.64 -0.27
N THR A 64 -0.64 6.45 -0.83
CA THR A 64 -0.22 5.28 -0.07
C THR A 64 1.24 4.99 -0.35
N ILE A 65 1.98 4.71 0.73
CA ILE A 65 3.40 4.38 0.72
C ILE A 65 3.49 2.94 1.20
N GLN A 66 3.83 2.03 0.29
CA GLN A 66 4.20 0.68 0.65
C GLN A 66 5.62 0.70 1.18
N TYR A 67 5.90 -0.02 2.28
CA TYR A 67 7.29 -0.32 2.64
C TYR A 67 7.57 -1.79 2.37
N ALA A 68 8.81 -2.08 2.00
CA ALA A 68 9.28 -3.43 1.73
C ALA A 68 10.72 -3.54 2.21
N TYR A 69 11.17 -4.76 2.49
CA TYR A 69 12.55 -5.00 2.92
C TYR A 69 13.29 -5.79 1.85
N ALA A 70 14.52 -5.36 1.56
CA ALA A 70 15.36 -5.93 0.50
C ALA A 70 15.97 -7.29 0.86
N SER A 71 16.18 -7.57 2.16
CA SER A 71 16.81 -8.81 2.62
C SER A 71 16.44 -9.15 4.05
N GLY A 72 16.10 -10.42 4.31
CA GLY A 72 16.03 -11.00 5.65
C GLY A 72 15.02 -12.15 5.76
N ASP A 73 15.41 -13.22 6.46
CA ASP A 73 14.60 -14.44 6.66
C ASP A 73 13.36 -14.23 7.55
N GLN A 74 13.19 -13.06 8.17
CA GLN A 74 12.07 -12.75 9.09
C GLN A 74 10.89 -12.02 8.42
N LEU A 75 10.89 -11.89 7.09
CA LEU A 75 10.07 -10.91 6.35
C LEU A 75 8.92 -11.49 5.51
N ALA A 76 8.67 -12.81 5.62
CA ALA A 76 7.74 -13.50 4.74
C ALA A 76 6.35 -12.86 4.64
N ASP A 77 5.84 -12.16 5.66
CA ASP A 77 4.44 -11.70 5.67
C ASP A 77 4.18 -10.29 5.08
N CYS A 78 5.18 -9.41 5.01
CA CYS A 78 4.96 -8.01 4.58
C CYS A 78 5.37 -7.73 3.12
N THR A 79 6.09 -8.66 2.50
CA THR A 79 6.53 -8.58 1.11
C THR A 79 6.15 -9.80 0.28
N SER A 80 5.45 -10.81 0.84
CA SER A 80 5.03 -12.02 0.11
C SER A 80 4.26 -11.72 -1.16
N ASP A 81 3.54 -10.61 -1.16
CA ASP A 81 2.62 -10.24 -2.23
C ASP A 81 3.29 -9.35 -3.29
N LEU A 82 4.59 -9.09 -3.17
CA LEU A 82 5.34 -8.20 -4.05
C LEU A 82 6.50 -8.95 -4.73
N ASN A 83 6.65 -8.76 -6.05
CA ASN A 83 7.86 -9.10 -6.77
C ASN A 83 8.84 -7.91 -6.73
N LEU A 84 9.90 -8.03 -5.94
CA LEU A 84 10.86 -6.93 -5.74
C LEU A 84 12.10 -7.04 -6.63
N SER A 85 12.14 -7.95 -7.61
CA SER A 85 13.30 -8.17 -8.47
C SER A 85 13.81 -6.90 -9.16
N ASP A 86 12.91 -5.97 -9.53
CA ASP A 86 13.29 -4.71 -10.18
C ASP A 86 14.08 -3.77 -9.26
N PHE A 87 14.03 -4.00 -7.95
CA PHE A 87 14.68 -3.18 -6.93
C PHE A 87 15.99 -3.80 -6.40
N GLU A 88 16.41 -4.95 -6.93
CA GLU A 88 17.69 -5.62 -6.57
C GLU A 88 18.91 -4.69 -6.58
N PRO A 89 19.09 -3.76 -7.55
CA PRO A 89 20.21 -2.83 -7.54
C PRO A 89 20.28 -1.92 -6.32
N TRP A 90 19.20 -1.78 -5.55
CA TRP A 90 19.12 -0.98 -4.33
C TRP A 90 19.08 -1.81 -3.04
N TYR A 91 19.34 -3.11 -3.12
CA TYR A 91 19.41 -3.94 -1.92
C TYR A 91 20.58 -3.51 -1.02
N GLY A 92 20.34 -3.50 0.29
CA GLY A 92 21.32 -3.04 1.29
C GLY A 92 21.33 -1.53 1.56
N GLN A 93 20.45 -0.75 0.92
CA GLN A 93 20.29 0.69 1.18
C GLN A 93 18.82 1.08 1.33
N ASP A 94 18.54 1.98 2.27
CA ASP A 94 17.20 2.55 2.44
C ASP A 94 16.91 3.51 1.28
N THR A 95 15.91 3.19 0.45
CA THR A 95 15.61 3.94 -0.77
C THR A 95 14.12 4.22 -0.88
N PHE A 96 13.79 5.46 -1.23
CA PHE A 96 12.42 5.90 -1.47
C PHE A 96 12.15 6.10 -2.96
N PHE A 97 11.12 5.43 -3.48
CA PHE A 97 10.72 5.47 -4.88
C PHE A 97 9.37 6.15 -5.05
N ASN A 98 9.28 7.08 -5.99
CA ASN A 98 8.03 7.69 -6.43
C ASN A 98 7.53 7.00 -7.70
N LEU A 99 6.66 6.00 -7.55
CA LEU A 99 6.25 5.10 -8.63
C LEU A 99 5.23 5.72 -9.59
N ASN A 100 4.52 6.76 -9.17
CA ASN A 100 3.57 7.50 -10.00
C ASN A 100 4.19 8.74 -10.69
N SER A 101 5.52 8.79 -10.81
CA SER A 101 6.19 9.85 -11.58
C SER A 101 5.94 9.64 -13.07
N THR A 102 5.78 10.74 -13.83
CA THR A 102 5.61 10.69 -15.29
C THR A 102 6.72 9.86 -15.95
N GLY A 103 6.34 8.88 -16.78
CA GLY A 103 7.26 7.98 -17.48
C GLY A 103 7.74 6.79 -16.64
N SER A 104 7.23 6.62 -15.42
CA SER A 104 7.48 5.43 -14.61
C SER A 104 6.84 4.20 -15.25
N PRO A 105 7.57 3.07 -15.38
CA PRO A 105 7.01 1.82 -15.92
C PRO A 105 5.89 1.24 -15.04
N PHE A 106 5.86 1.64 -13.77
CA PHE A 106 4.91 1.17 -12.77
C PHE A 106 3.50 1.78 -12.90
N MET A 107 3.30 2.73 -13.83
CA MET A 107 2.02 3.41 -14.05
C MET A 107 1.06 2.64 -14.97
N ASP A 108 1.57 1.94 -15.98
CA ASP A 108 0.73 1.36 -17.04
C ASP A 108 1.15 -0.07 -17.44
N GLU A 109 2.45 -0.35 -17.48
CA GLU A 109 2.98 -1.55 -18.15
C GLU A 109 3.47 -2.62 -17.18
N HIS A 110 3.64 -2.26 -15.90
CA HIS A 110 4.33 -3.11 -14.94
C HIS A 110 3.68 -3.12 -13.55
N CYS A 111 3.37 -4.32 -13.08
CA CYS A 111 2.78 -4.55 -11.78
C CYS A 111 3.66 -5.47 -10.95
N ILE A 112 4.13 -4.98 -9.80
CA ILE A 112 4.89 -5.79 -8.85
C ILE A 112 4.00 -6.52 -7.85
N VAL A 113 2.69 -6.26 -7.82
CA VAL A 113 1.75 -6.97 -6.94
C VAL A 113 1.42 -8.33 -7.54
N LEU A 114 1.86 -9.40 -6.89
CA LEU A 114 1.74 -10.78 -7.37
C LEU A 114 0.28 -11.26 -7.44
N ASP A 115 -0.52 -10.89 -6.44
CA ASP A 115 -1.89 -11.35 -6.29
C ASP A 115 -2.93 -10.37 -6.86
N GLN A 116 -2.63 -9.79 -8.02
CA GLN A 116 -3.49 -8.80 -8.67
C GLN A 116 -4.85 -9.37 -9.10
N ALA A 117 -5.94 -8.65 -8.80
CA ALA A 117 -7.31 -9.05 -9.20
C ALA A 117 -7.53 -8.95 -10.72
N SER A 118 -6.88 -8.00 -11.39
CA SER A 118 -6.88 -7.84 -12.85
C SER A 118 -5.48 -8.00 -13.43
N SER A 119 -5.37 -8.64 -14.60
CA SER A 119 -4.09 -8.76 -15.32
C SER A 119 -3.65 -7.47 -16.02
N THR A 120 -4.52 -6.45 -16.04
CA THR A 120 -4.25 -5.14 -16.63
C THR A 120 -3.92 -4.08 -15.59
N SER A 121 -3.87 -4.45 -14.30
CA SER A 121 -3.52 -3.51 -13.25
C SER A 121 -2.05 -3.11 -13.35
N SER A 122 -1.74 -1.88 -12.99
CA SER A 122 -0.38 -1.40 -12.77
C SER A 122 -0.07 -1.35 -11.28
N THR A 123 1.20 -1.17 -10.92
CA THR A 123 1.58 -1.04 -9.50
C THR A 123 0.89 0.17 -8.85
N THR A 124 0.74 1.27 -9.58
CA THR A 124 0.17 2.51 -9.03
C THR A 124 -1.34 2.45 -8.77
N ASP A 125 -2.03 1.44 -9.30
CA ASP A 125 -3.40 1.11 -8.91
C ASP A 125 -3.49 0.65 -7.44
N TYR A 126 -2.40 0.15 -6.88
CA TYR A 126 -2.32 -0.35 -5.51
C TYR A 126 -1.65 0.64 -4.56
N PHE A 127 -0.52 1.25 -4.96
CA PHE A 127 0.18 2.26 -4.18
C PHE A 127 1.09 3.16 -5.01
N GLN A 128 1.24 4.42 -4.60
CA GLN A 128 1.97 5.42 -5.40
C GLN A 128 3.48 5.45 -5.10
N LYS A 129 3.90 5.00 -3.91
CA LYS A 129 5.29 5.12 -3.47
C LYS A 129 5.74 3.85 -2.77
N LEU A 130 7.04 3.55 -2.89
CA LEU A 130 7.68 2.42 -2.23
C LEU A 130 8.85 2.91 -1.39
N LEU A 131 8.90 2.52 -0.13
CA LEU A 131 10.06 2.66 0.73
C LEU A 131 10.72 1.28 0.87
N LEU A 132 11.84 1.09 0.19
CA LEU A 132 12.67 -0.11 0.33
C LEU A 132 13.62 0.09 1.49
N LEU A 133 13.61 -0.83 2.45
CA LEU A 133 14.44 -0.80 3.65
C LEU A 133 15.50 -1.89 3.57
N SER A 134 16.73 -1.53 3.96
CA SER A 134 17.90 -2.41 3.94
C SER A 134 17.81 -3.53 4.98
N SER A 135 17.23 -3.26 6.15
CA SER A 135 17.13 -4.21 7.26
C SER A 135 16.02 -3.83 8.23
N VAL A 136 15.50 -4.82 8.96
CA VAL A 136 14.68 -4.59 10.15
C VAL A 136 15.62 -4.26 11.30
N GLN A 137 15.59 -3.04 11.81
CA GLN A 137 16.17 -2.76 13.12
C GLN A 137 15.11 -3.04 14.18
N GLU A 138 15.46 -3.86 15.18
CA GLU A 138 14.62 -4.04 16.35
C GLU A 138 14.42 -2.69 17.03
N THR A 139 13.16 -2.30 17.18
CA THR A 139 12.82 -1.13 17.98
C THR A 139 12.79 -1.52 19.46
N THR A 140 13.40 -0.75 20.34
CA THR A 140 13.24 -0.95 21.79
C THR A 140 11.82 -0.51 22.19
N PRO A 141 10.97 -1.40 22.75
CA PRO A 141 9.67 -0.99 23.24
C PRO A 141 9.83 0.09 24.30
N ILE A 142 9.05 1.16 24.22
CA ILE A 142 8.99 2.14 25.30
C ILE A 142 8.45 1.41 26.53
N SER A 143 9.30 1.23 27.54
CA SER A 143 8.91 0.68 28.83
C SER A 143 8.07 1.74 29.54
N SER A 144 6.79 1.45 29.74
CA SER A 144 5.89 2.23 30.61
C SER A 144 6.08 1.85 32.07
#